data_AF-A0A958LVR6-F1
#
_entry.id   AF-A0A958LVR6-F1
#
_cell.length_a   1.000
_cell.length_b   1.000
_cell.length_c   1.000
_cell.angle_alpha   90.00
_cell.angle_beta   90.00
_cell.angle_gamma   90.00
#
_symmetry.space_group_name_H-M   'P 1'
#
loop_
_entity.id
_entity.type
_entity.pdbx_description
1 polymer ?
#
loop_
_entity_poly.entity_id
_entity_poly.type
_entity_poly.pdbx_seq_one_letter_code
_entity_poly.pdbx_strand_id
1 'polypeptide(L)'
;GELTHEDLADNFSKEKVYRDYNLTGDWKSYSAPPSDTDYHGTSVAGVIGAVGWNGRGSRGVAPKVTLSATNFMSDVVNRTADVITDQAKGDIDIVNMSWGYGQSYYTSIDSGLADQFKYGVENGRSGKGIVYVRSAGNSRIEQVSRLSDAYRLGVSNFDGTNNTPYTIVVGAIFADGTNAYYSSPGSNLWISAPGGLDGIESPAIVTTDRSGCLLGYASSSFSSSTFGDGFQKGANGNTSCNYTVTFNGTSSAAPNISGSVALLLEAHPELTWRDVKYLLAKTALKATADADQSENYFYVENSTTYSNHKSPTGYVWDDGWVVNDAGFNFNDLFGFGIINVDAAMTLAKTYTTLFTGLLQEKQYSSTGLSLAIPDYDKDGVTDTINVPDNLRIEAIQIQVSITHANVGELAIELVSPNNKRSVLVPMNNSLDGVSNYTSAVFLTNKFYFESSLGNWKIRIVDGRTGNTGTLTAWHLNIFGE
;
A
#
# COMPACT_ATOMS: atom_id res chain seq x y z
N GLY A 1 4.16 18.71 6.45
CA GLY A 1 5.06 18.54 7.60
C GLY A 1 5.59 19.90 8.01
N GLU A 2 5.91 20.10 9.27
CA GLU A 2 6.42 21.36 9.80
C GLU A 2 7.86 21.63 9.33
N LEU A 3 8.06 22.65 8.48
CA LEU A 3 9.37 22.92 7.86
C LEU A 3 10.42 23.42 8.84
N THR A 4 9.98 24.09 9.91
CA THR A 4 10.84 24.72 10.91
C THR A 4 11.17 23.79 12.08
N HIS A 5 10.69 22.54 12.05
CA HIS A 5 10.93 21.58 13.10
C HIS A 5 12.44 21.40 13.33
N GLU A 6 12.87 21.39 14.59
CA GLU A 6 14.29 21.43 14.97
C GLU A 6 15.12 20.24 14.46
N ASP A 7 14.44 19.16 14.09
CA ASP A 7 14.99 17.89 13.61
C ASP A 7 14.64 17.62 12.13
N LEU A 8 14.07 18.60 11.41
CA LEU A 8 13.76 18.49 9.96
C LEU A 8 14.30 19.65 9.13
N ALA A 9 14.43 20.84 9.72
CA ALA A 9 14.68 22.08 8.99
C ALA A 9 15.93 22.05 8.10
N ASP A 10 16.99 21.35 8.50
CA ASP A 10 18.22 21.25 7.72
C ASP A 10 18.09 20.33 6.49
N ASN A 11 17.13 19.40 6.51
CA ASN A 11 16.84 18.49 5.39
C ASN A 11 15.75 19.02 4.47
N PHE A 12 14.99 20.03 4.88
CA PHE A 12 14.01 20.68 4.03
C PHE A 12 14.68 21.62 3.01
N SER A 13 14.40 21.39 1.72
CA SER A 13 15.04 22.16 0.64
C SER A 13 14.66 23.64 0.64
N LYS A 14 15.63 24.55 0.78
CA LYS A 14 15.33 26.00 0.66
C LYS A 14 15.01 26.45 -0.78
N GLU A 15 15.27 25.58 -1.76
CA GLU A 15 15.16 25.88 -3.20
C GLU A 15 14.09 25.06 -3.93
N LYS A 16 13.57 23.97 -3.32
CA LYS A 16 12.53 23.11 -3.92
C LYS A 16 11.12 23.50 -3.47
N VAL A 17 10.16 23.05 -4.27
CA VAL A 17 8.76 23.49 -4.26
C VAL A 17 8.02 22.97 -3.02
N TYR A 18 7.78 23.86 -2.07
CA TYR A 18 6.79 23.67 -1.02
C TYR A 18 5.43 24.10 -1.52
N ARG A 19 4.43 23.23 -1.39
CA ARG A 19 3.07 23.56 -1.85
C ARG A 19 2.10 23.64 -0.70
N ASP A 20 1.62 24.86 -0.50
CA ASP A 20 0.47 25.15 0.32
C ASP A 20 -0.71 25.50 -0.58
N TYR A 21 -1.61 24.53 -0.75
CA TYR A 21 -2.77 24.69 -1.61
C TYR A 21 -3.91 25.49 -0.95
N ASN A 22 -3.73 25.96 0.30
CA ASN A 22 -4.64 26.87 0.98
C ASN A 22 -4.30 28.35 0.71
N LEU A 23 -3.08 28.63 0.22
CA LEU A 23 -2.61 29.96 -0.12
C LEU A 23 -2.48 30.13 -1.64
N THR A 24 -2.74 31.33 -2.15
CA THR A 24 -2.63 31.65 -3.58
C THR A 24 -1.18 31.88 -4.06
N GLY A 25 -0.18 31.46 -3.27
CA GLY A 25 1.25 31.62 -3.58
C GLY A 25 2.13 30.59 -2.88
N ASP A 26 3.42 30.56 -3.26
CA ASP A 26 4.39 29.58 -2.74
C ASP A 26 4.44 29.56 -1.20
N TRP A 27 4.49 28.37 -0.62
CA TRP A 27 4.60 28.21 0.83
C TRP A 27 5.96 28.77 1.28
N LYS A 28 5.94 29.91 1.97
CA LYS A 28 7.16 30.54 2.49
C LYS A 28 7.70 29.70 3.63
N SER A 29 9.01 29.48 3.68
CA SER A 29 9.72 28.50 4.54
C SER A 29 9.57 28.63 6.07
N TYR A 30 8.66 29.48 6.56
CA TYR A 30 8.47 29.81 7.98
C TYR A 30 7.03 29.60 8.49
N SER A 31 6.11 29.11 7.66
CA SER A 31 4.73 28.85 8.11
C SER A 31 4.62 27.46 8.75
N ALA A 32 3.91 27.41 9.89
CA ALA A 32 3.39 26.16 10.44
C ALA A 32 2.49 25.47 9.39
N PRO A 33 2.26 24.14 9.51
CA PRO A 33 1.25 23.47 8.70
C PRO A 33 -0.12 24.17 8.79
N PRO A 34 -0.96 24.09 7.74
CA PRO A 34 -2.14 24.96 7.57
C PRO A 34 -3.19 24.87 8.67
N SER A 35 -3.36 23.68 9.25
CA SER A 35 -4.27 23.41 10.36
C SER A 35 -3.52 22.92 11.60
N ASP A 36 -4.16 23.10 12.75
CA ASP A 36 -3.73 22.55 14.04
C ASP A 36 -3.78 21.01 14.07
N THR A 37 -4.59 20.41 13.19
CA THR A 37 -4.70 18.95 13.01
C THR A 37 -3.67 18.37 12.04
N ASP A 38 -2.88 19.22 11.36
CA ASP A 38 -1.90 18.78 10.35
C ASP A 38 -0.55 18.40 10.98
N TYR A 39 -0.52 17.26 11.69
CA TYR A 39 0.69 16.70 12.30
C TYR A 39 1.22 15.44 11.58
N HIS A 40 0.35 14.67 10.93
CA HIS A 40 0.70 13.40 10.28
C HIS A 40 1.89 13.51 9.32
N GLY A 41 1.86 14.50 8.42
CA GLY A 41 2.94 14.71 7.45
C GLY A 41 4.28 15.12 8.08
N THR A 42 4.30 15.65 9.31
CA THR A 42 5.54 15.92 10.06
C THR A 42 6.14 14.61 10.56
N SER A 43 5.33 13.71 11.12
CA SER A 43 5.78 12.39 11.55
C SER A 43 6.25 11.51 10.39
N VAL A 44 5.57 11.56 9.24
CA VAL A 44 6.05 10.93 7.99
C VAL A 44 7.44 11.46 7.61
N ALA A 45 7.63 12.78 7.60
CA ALA A 45 8.90 13.39 7.23
C ALA A 45 10.05 12.98 8.17
N GLY A 46 9.79 12.88 9.48
CA GLY A 46 10.79 12.41 10.46
C GLY A 46 11.24 10.98 10.23
N VAL A 47 10.33 10.06 9.87
CA VAL A 47 10.68 8.68 9.55
C VAL A 47 11.59 8.63 8.32
N ILE A 48 11.30 9.44 7.29
CA ILE A 48 12.14 9.49 6.09
C ILE A 48 13.50 10.11 6.41
N GLY A 49 13.52 11.27 7.06
CA GLY A 49 14.68 12.16 7.04
C GLY A 49 14.81 13.09 8.24
N ALA A 50 14.44 12.67 9.45
CA ALA A 50 14.90 13.39 10.65
C ALA A 50 16.44 13.48 10.67
N VAL A 51 16.96 14.66 11.03
CA VAL A 51 18.37 15.02 10.88
C VAL A 51 19.24 14.14 11.77
N GLY A 52 20.17 13.41 11.15
CA GLY A 52 21.05 12.51 11.88
C GLY A 52 22.19 13.23 12.62
N TRP A 53 22.61 12.66 13.75
CA TRP A 53 23.83 13.05 14.49
C TRP A 53 23.86 14.51 15.01
N ASN A 54 22.71 15.15 15.18
CA ASN A 54 22.59 16.51 15.72
C ASN A 54 22.43 16.56 17.26
N GLY A 55 22.36 15.39 17.93
CA GLY A 55 22.17 15.29 19.38
C GLY A 55 20.75 15.59 19.85
N ARG A 56 19.76 15.56 18.95
CA ARG A 56 18.34 15.79 19.23
C ARG A 56 17.51 14.61 18.74
N GLY A 57 16.32 14.47 19.32
CA GLY A 57 15.24 13.74 18.67
C GLY A 57 15.54 12.32 18.21
N SER A 58 15.24 12.09 16.93
CA SER A 58 15.28 10.79 16.28
C SER A 58 16.33 10.77 15.17
N ARG A 59 16.29 9.75 14.30
CA ARG A 59 17.08 9.71 13.07
C ARG A 59 16.23 9.11 11.97
N GLY A 60 16.07 9.85 10.89
CA GLY A 60 15.37 9.33 9.71
C GLY A 60 16.13 8.17 9.10
N VAL A 61 15.42 7.34 8.33
CA VAL A 61 16.05 6.23 7.58
C VAL A 61 17.11 6.78 6.62
N ALA A 62 16.84 7.90 5.94
CA ALA A 62 17.78 8.64 5.11
C ALA A 62 18.05 10.03 5.72
N PRO A 63 18.91 10.14 6.75
CA PRO A 63 19.03 11.34 7.58
C PRO A 63 19.70 12.55 6.91
N LYS A 64 20.13 12.42 5.64
CA LYS A 64 20.69 13.49 4.80
C LYS A 64 19.88 13.74 3.53
N VAL A 65 18.68 13.16 3.44
CA VAL A 65 17.80 13.35 2.29
C VAL A 65 17.36 14.81 2.21
N THR A 66 17.12 15.28 0.99
CA THR A 66 16.41 16.53 0.78
C THR A 66 14.90 16.27 0.75
N LEU A 67 14.17 16.85 1.69
CA LEU A 67 12.73 16.76 1.82
C LEU A 67 12.03 17.91 1.08
N SER A 68 10.88 17.58 0.50
CA SER A 68 9.87 18.54 0.05
C SER A 68 8.51 18.14 0.63
N ALA A 69 7.60 19.10 0.75
CA ALA A 69 6.28 18.86 1.33
C ALA A 69 5.16 19.51 0.53
N THR A 70 4.07 18.76 0.41
CA THR A 70 2.80 19.21 -0.15
C THR A 70 1.68 18.90 0.83
N ASN A 71 0.77 19.84 1.08
CA ASN A 71 -0.22 19.75 2.15
C ASN A 71 -1.65 19.41 1.68
N PHE A 72 -1.82 18.80 0.50
CA PHE A 72 -3.15 18.61 -0.08
C PHE A 72 -4.10 17.77 0.79
N MET A 73 -3.57 16.97 1.71
CA MET A 73 -4.38 16.20 2.67
C MET A 73 -4.94 17.03 3.82
N SER A 74 -4.58 18.31 3.95
CA SER A 74 -5.13 19.20 4.97
C SER A 74 -6.64 19.38 4.79
N ASP A 75 -7.38 19.49 5.89
CA ASP A 75 -8.85 19.63 5.88
C ASP A 75 -9.31 20.99 5.35
N VAL A 76 -8.41 21.97 5.28
CA VAL A 76 -8.70 23.30 4.71
C VAL A 76 -8.41 23.38 3.21
N VAL A 77 -7.91 22.30 2.59
CA VAL A 77 -7.59 22.25 1.16
C VAL A 77 -8.67 21.50 0.38
N ASN A 78 -9.09 22.06 -0.76
CA ASN A 78 -9.93 21.35 -1.71
C ASN A 78 -9.09 20.37 -2.55
N ARG A 79 -9.35 19.07 -2.38
CA ARG A 79 -8.57 17.96 -2.96
C ARG A 79 -8.97 17.65 -4.40
N THR A 80 -8.74 18.58 -5.33
CA THR A 80 -8.97 18.34 -6.76
C THR A 80 -7.91 17.41 -7.35
N ALA A 81 -8.21 16.77 -8.49
CA ALA A 81 -7.24 15.93 -9.21
C ALA A 81 -5.96 16.71 -9.57
N ASP A 82 -6.09 17.97 -9.99
CA ASP A 82 -4.96 18.84 -10.30
C ASP A 82 -4.05 19.07 -9.07
N VAL A 83 -4.64 19.24 -7.88
CA VAL A 83 -3.89 19.43 -6.63
C VAL A 83 -3.17 18.15 -6.20
N ILE A 84 -3.83 16.99 -6.34
CA ILE A 84 -3.23 15.70 -5.99
C ILE A 84 -2.07 15.37 -6.94
N THR A 85 -2.27 15.50 -8.25
CA THR A 85 -1.25 15.19 -9.27
C THR A 85 -0.05 16.11 -9.20
N ASP A 86 -0.24 17.32 -8.70
CA ASP A 86 0.83 18.28 -8.56
C ASP A 86 1.98 17.72 -7.70
N GLN A 87 1.71 16.86 -6.71
CA GLN A 87 2.69 16.33 -5.74
C GLN A 87 3.99 15.77 -6.34
N ALA A 88 3.97 15.31 -7.60
CA ALA A 88 5.13 14.75 -8.30
C ALA A 88 5.85 15.73 -9.23
N LYS A 89 5.32 16.94 -9.46
CA LYS A 89 5.92 17.94 -10.35
C LYS A 89 7.15 18.60 -9.72
N GLY A 90 8.18 18.80 -10.52
CA GLY A 90 9.44 19.43 -10.12
C GLY A 90 10.59 18.42 -10.07
N ASP A 91 11.68 18.81 -9.41
CA ASP A 91 12.85 17.94 -9.21
C ASP A 91 12.64 17.00 -8.03
N ILE A 92 11.89 15.92 -8.27
CA ILE A 92 11.50 14.90 -7.29
C ILE A 92 11.98 13.52 -7.73
N ASP A 93 12.70 12.82 -6.85
CA ASP A 93 13.14 11.44 -7.09
C ASP A 93 12.14 10.41 -6.55
N ILE A 94 11.55 10.69 -5.39
CA ILE A 94 10.71 9.77 -4.63
C ILE A 94 9.48 10.53 -4.15
N VAL A 95 8.30 9.94 -4.33
CA VAL A 95 7.03 10.48 -3.82
C VAL A 95 6.47 9.52 -2.79
N ASN A 96 6.41 9.98 -1.54
CA ASN A 96 5.79 9.24 -0.44
C ASN A 96 4.31 9.59 -0.31
N MET A 97 3.45 8.59 -0.44
CA MET A 97 2.00 8.69 -0.36
C MET A 97 1.47 7.93 0.85
N SER A 98 1.71 8.47 2.04
CA SER A 98 1.13 7.96 3.30
C SER A 98 -0.35 8.34 3.45
N TRP A 99 -1.15 8.09 2.42
CA TRP A 99 -2.57 8.38 2.34
C TRP A 99 -3.26 7.37 1.41
N GLY A 100 -4.56 7.20 1.58
CA GLY A 100 -5.39 6.39 0.69
C GLY A 100 -6.85 6.43 1.05
N TYR A 101 -7.65 5.67 0.32
CA TYR A 101 -9.08 5.52 0.60
C TYR A 101 -9.31 4.40 1.61
N GLY A 102 -10.46 4.41 2.28
CA GLY A 102 -10.83 3.34 3.21
C GLY A 102 -11.17 2.06 2.44
N GLN A 103 -10.84 0.90 3.00
CA GLN A 103 -11.12 -0.39 2.36
C GLN A 103 -12.51 -0.94 2.70
N SER A 104 -13.51 -0.11 3.00
CA SER A 104 -14.94 -0.49 3.15
C SER A 104 -15.79 -0.17 1.92
N TYR A 105 -15.18 0.40 0.87
CA TYR A 105 -15.80 0.67 -0.41
C TYR A 105 -14.76 0.55 -1.52
N TYR A 106 -15.23 0.28 -2.74
CA TYR A 106 -14.37 0.25 -3.92
C TYR A 106 -14.25 1.66 -4.52
N THR A 107 -13.05 2.03 -4.93
CA THR A 107 -12.76 3.27 -5.66
C THR A 107 -12.06 2.96 -6.97
N SER A 108 -12.27 3.79 -7.99
CA SER A 108 -11.46 3.80 -9.21
C SER A 108 -10.38 4.88 -9.12
N ILE A 109 -9.24 4.65 -9.79
CA ILE A 109 -8.23 5.70 -9.95
C ILE A 109 -8.75 6.82 -10.85
N ASP A 110 -8.47 8.07 -10.48
CA ASP A 110 -8.68 9.24 -11.33
C ASP A 110 -7.72 9.20 -12.53
N SER A 111 -8.19 9.56 -13.73
CA SER A 111 -7.37 9.48 -14.94
C SER A 111 -6.15 10.41 -14.90
N GLY A 112 -6.29 11.60 -14.31
CA GLY A 112 -5.17 12.53 -14.16
C GLY A 112 -4.10 11.97 -13.22
N LEU A 113 -4.50 11.29 -12.15
CA LEU A 113 -3.57 10.59 -11.25
C LEU A 113 -2.88 9.41 -11.94
N ALA A 114 -3.62 8.61 -12.71
CA ALA A 114 -3.05 7.52 -13.51
C ALA A 114 -2.00 8.03 -14.52
N ASP A 115 -2.33 9.11 -15.24
CA ASP A 115 -1.44 9.76 -16.20
C ASP A 115 -0.19 10.32 -15.51
N GLN A 116 -0.34 10.93 -14.33
CA GLN A 116 0.77 11.46 -13.55
C GLN A 116 1.74 10.37 -13.08
N PHE A 117 1.23 9.20 -12.66
CA PHE A 117 2.10 8.07 -12.30
C PHE A 117 2.90 7.58 -13.51
N LYS A 118 2.21 7.36 -14.65
CA LYS A 118 2.85 6.91 -15.88
C LYS A 118 3.90 7.91 -16.36
N TYR A 119 3.54 9.18 -16.45
CA TYR A 119 4.46 10.24 -16.86
C TYR A 119 5.69 10.32 -15.94
N GLY A 120 5.49 10.24 -14.63
CA GLY A 120 6.57 10.32 -13.65
C GLY A 120 7.56 9.16 -13.75
N VAL A 121 7.09 7.93 -13.95
CA VAL A 121 7.99 6.77 -14.12
C VAL A 121 8.69 6.75 -15.48
N GLU A 122 8.12 7.38 -16.50
CA GLU A 122 8.73 7.45 -17.84
C GLU A 122 9.72 8.62 -17.99
N ASN A 123 9.45 9.77 -17.35
CA ASN A 123 10.14 11.03 -17.65
C ASN A 123 10.94 11.58 -16.46
N GLY A 124 10.54 11.26 -15.23
CA GLY A 124 11.22 11.76 -14.04
C GLY A 124 12.65 11.24 -13.89
N ARG A 125 13.44 11.89 -13.05
CA ARG A 125 14.84 11.52 -12.78
C ARG A 125 15.69 11.37 -14.05
N SER A 126 15.49 12.27 -15.02
CA SER A 126 16.12 12.22 -16.35
C SER A 126 15.84 10.90 -17.09
N GLY A 127 14.59 10.45 -17.09
CA GLY A 127 14.15 9.21 -17.73
C GLY A 127 14.39 7.93 -16.92
N LYS A 128 14.94 8.01 -15.70
CA LYS A 128 15.06 6.85 -14.79
C LYS A 128 13.75 6.53 -14.06
N GLY A 129 12.83 7.48 -14.02
CA GLY A 129 11.51 7.38 -13.43
C GLY A 129 11.47 7.67 -11.93
N ILE A 130 10.46 8.45 -11.53
CA ILE A 130 10.13 8.70 -10.11
C ILE A 130 9.77 7.38 -9.43
N VAL A 131 10.21 7.18 -8.19
CA VAL A 131 9.76 6.06 -7.36
C VAL A 131 8.58 6.49 -6.51
N TYR A 132 7.41 5.90 -6.78
CA TYR A 132 6.18 6.15 -6.03
C TYR A 132 5.99 5.11 -4.93
N VAL A 133 5.91 5.54 -3.68
CA VAL A 133 5.74 4.65 -2.51
C VAL A 133 4.43 4.98 -1.83
N ARG A 134 3.56 3.99 -1.61
CA ARG A 134 2.19 4.20 -1.13
C ARG A 134 1.84 3.27 0.03
N SER A 135 1.06 3.77 0.98
CA SER A 135 0.46 2.95 2.04
C SER A 135 -0.60 2.00 1.49
N ALA A 136 -0.61 0.74 1.93
CA ALA A 136 -1.63 -0.23 1.51
C ALA A 136 -3.03 0.04 2.08
N GLY A 137 -3.11 0.67 3.26
CA GLY A 137 -4.36 0.85 4.01
C GLY A 137 -4.29 0.30 5.42
N ASN A 138 -5.20 0.73 6.29
CA ASN A 138 -5.26 0.33 7.71
C ASN A 138 -6.61 -0.31 8.08
N SER A 139 -7.33 -0.80 7.07
CA SER A 139 -8.69 -1.31 7.17
C SER A 139 -8.75 -2.81 6.89
N ARG A 140 -7.81 -3.61 7.43
CA ARG A 140 -7.90 -5.08 7.30
C ARG A 140 -9.20 -5.59 7.92
N ILE A 141 -9.62 -5.03 9.05
CA ILE A 141 -10.85 -5.39 9.76
C ILE A 141 -11.81 -4.19 9.74
N GLU A 142 -12.85 -4.25 8.91
CA GLU A 142 -13.84 -3.18 8.73
C GLU A 142 -15.19 -3.55 9.34
N GLN A 143 -15.79 -2.64 10.09
CA GLN A 143 -17.18 -2.80 10.55
C GLN A 143 -18.14 -2.40 9.43
N VAL A 144 -18.90 -3.36 8.88
CA VAL A 144 -19.75 -3.15 7.70
C VAL A 144 -21.21 -2.82 8.03
N SER A 145 -21.60 -2.85 9.31
CA SER A 145 -22.93 -2.42 9.79
C SER A 145 -22.79 -1.50 10.99
N ARG A 146 -23.53 -0.38 10.98
CA ARG A 146 -23.63 0.53 12.14
C ARG A 146 -24.44 -0.04 13.31
N LEU A 147 -25.10 -1.20 13.13
CA LEU A 147 -26.05 -1.76 14.09
C LEU A 147 -25.65 -3.15 14.63
N SER A 148 -24.46 -3.67 14.31
CA SER A 148 -24.00 -4.98 14.80
C SER A 148 -22.47 -5.10 14.80
N ASP A 149 -21.94 -6.10 15.52
CA ASP A 149 -20.54 -6.55 15.56
C ASP A 149 -20.12 -7.25 14.25
N ALA A 150 -20.48 -6.66 13.12
CA ALA A 150 -20.31 -7.18 11.78
C ALA A 150 -18.96 -6.74 11.19
N TYR A 151 -17.93 -7.58 11.28
CA TYR A 151 -16.60 -7.28 10.76
C TYR A 151 -16.28 -8.09 9.51
N ARG A 152 -15.60 -7.45 8.55
CA ARG A 152 -15.21 -8.04 7.26
C ARG A 152 -13.80 -7.64 6.86
N LEU A 153 -13.25 -8.40 5.91
CA LEU A 153 -11.91 -8.18 5.40
C LEU A 153 -11.88 -7.05 4.36
N GLY A 154 -11.29 -5.92 4.72
CA GLY A 154 -10.91 -4.91 3.73
C GLY A 154 -9.59 -5.26 3.08
N VAL A 155 -9.49 -5.11 1.76
CA VAL A 155 -8.25 -5.40 1.01
C VAL A 155 -7.73 -4.17 0.29
N SER A 156 -6.41 -4.08 0.16
CA SER A 156 -5.71 -2.96 -0.48
C SER A 156 -6.10 -2.79 -1.95
N ASN A 157 -6.65 -3.82 -2.60
CA ASN A 157 -7.21 -3.78 -3.95
C ASN A 157 -8.50 -2.94 -4.07
N PHE A 158 -9.15 -2.55 -2.97
CA PHE A 158 -10.35 -1.70 -3.00
C PHE A 158 -10.05 -0.20 -3.12
N ASP A 159 -8.84 0.22 -2.76
CA ASP A 159 -8.33 1.52 -3.17
C ASP A 159 -7.80 1.39 -4.61
N GLY A 160 -8.56 1.89 -5.60
CA GLY A 160 -8.19 1.78 -7.02
C GLY A 160 -6.89 2.48 -7.37
N THR A 161 -6.44 3.42 -6.54
CA THR A 161 -5.14 4.09 -6.74
C THR A 161 -3.94 3.21 -6.34
N ASN A 162 -4.17 2.09 -5.64
CA ASN A 162 -3.17 1.05 -5.40
C ASN A 162 -3.02 0.11 -6.61
N ASN A 163 -3.95 0.11 -7.57
CA ASN A 163 -4.04 -0.90 -8.61
C ASN A 163 -3.32 -0.46 -9.88
N THR A 164 -2.08 0.00 -9.75
CA THR A 164 -1.23 0.44 -10.86
C THR A 164 0.18 -0.18 -10.76
N PRO A 165 0.82 -0.56 -11.88
CA PRO A 165 2.17 -1.13 -11.85
C PRO A 165 3.26 -0.14 -11.40
N TYR A 166 2.96 1.16 -11.44
CA TYR A 166 3.93 2.24 -11.26
C TYR A 166 4.27 2.55 -9.81
N THR A 167 3.53 1.98 -8.85
CA THR A 167 3.71 2.26 -7.42
C THR A 167 4.28 1.04 -6.69
N ILE A 168 4.84 1.32 -5.51
CA ILE A 168 5.24 0.35 -4.49
C ILE A 168 4.21 0.48 -3.37
N VAL A 169 3.25 -0.44 -3.32
CA VAL A 169 2.22 -0.49 -2.26
C VAL A 169 2.81 -1.23 -1.05
N VAL A 170 2.78 -0.60 0.12
CA VAL A 170 3.52 -1.00 1.31
C VAL A 170 2.61 -1.44 2.45
N GLY A 171 2.79 -2.69 2.88
CA GLY A 171 2.16 -3.25 4.08
C GLY A 171 2.93 -2.92 5.36
N ALA A 172 2.28 -3.09 6.51
CA ALA A 172 2.86 -2.80 7.83
C ALA A 172 3.15 -4.09 8.63
N ILE A 173 4.25 -4.08 9.35
CA ILE A 173 4.60 -5.11 10.35
C ILE A 173 4.71 -4.53 11.75
N PHE A 174 4.53 -5.40 12.74
CA PHE A 174 4.88 -5.13 14.13
C PHE A 174 6.38 -5.33 14.39
N ALA A 175 6.83 -4.92 15.58
CA ALA A 175 8.24 -4.96 15.96
C ALA A 175 8.82 -6.38 16.08
N ASP A 176 7.97 -7.40 16.22
CA ASP A 176 8.36 -8.82 16.23
C ASP A 176 8.43 -9.44 14.82
N GLY A 177 8.15 -8.66 13.77
CA GLY A 177 8.18 -9.11 12.37
C GLY A 177 6.89 -9.78 11.89
N THR A 178 5.84 -9.83 12.71
CA THR A 178 4.50 -10.30 12.30
C THR A 178 3.73 -9.22 11.54
N ASN A 179 2.70 -9.61 10.79
CA ASN A 179 1.84 -8.66 10.09
C ASN A 179 1.10 -7.78 11.10
N ALA A 180 1.04 -6.47 10.86
CA ALA A 180 0.24 -5.60 11.70
C ALA A 180 -1.25 -5.87 11.46
N TYR A 181 -2.04 -6.19 12.50
CA TYR A 181 -3.44 -6.62 12.35
C TYR A 181 -4.33 -5.63 11.58
N TYR A 182 -3.98 -4.34 11.55
CA TYR A 182 -4.74 -3.32 10.82
C TYR A 182 -4.34 -3.25 9.33
N SER A 183 -3.15 -3.75 8.95
CA SER A 183 -2.57 -3.56 7.62
C SER A 183 -3.42 -4.26 6.56
N SER A 184 -3.99 -3.49 5.63
CA SER A 184 -4.82 -4.05 4.57
C SER A 184 -4.03 -5.04 3.69
N PRO A 185 -4.46 -6.31 3.58
CA PRO A 185 -3.83 -7.29 2.71
C PRO A 185 -4.26 -7.12 1.25
N GLY A 186 -3.50 -7.73 0.34
CA GLY A 186 -3.90 -7.86 -1.05
C GLY A 186 -2.75 -8.24 -1.97
N SER A 187 -3.11 -8.83 -3.12
CA SER A 187 -2.14 -9.26 -4.12
C SER A 187 -1.44 -8.10 -4.85
N ASN A 188 -1.91 -6.86 -4.66
CA ASN A 188 -1.26 -5.64 -5.16
C ASN A 188 -0.16 -5.10 -4.24
N LEU A 189 0.04 -5.69 -3.05
CA LEU A 189 1.18 -5.37 -2.19
C LEU A 189 2.50 -5.64 -2.92
N TRP A 190 3.48 -4.78 -2.71
CA TRP A 190 4.85 -5.00 -3.17
C TRP A 190 5.74 -5.51 -2.05
N ILE A 191 5.74 -4.84 -0.90
CA ILE A 191 6.67 -5.12 0.20
C ILE A 191 6.07 -4.63 1.52
N SER A 192 6.60 -5.08 2.65
CA SER A 192 6.23 -4.58 3.97
C SER A 192 7.41 -3.95 4.72
N ALA A 193 7.09 -3.02 5.60
CA ALA A 193 8.04 -2.30 6.43
C ALA A 193 7.46 -2.00 7.82
N PRO A 194 8.29 -1.61 8.82
CA PRO A 194 7.82 -1.32 10.17
C PRO A 194 6.68 -0.29 10.18
N GLY A 195 5.52 -0.70 10.71
CA GLY A 195 4.35 0.17 10.91
C GLY A 195 4.02 0.37 12.39
N GLY A 196 4.40 -0.58 13.25
CA GLY A 196 4.22 -0.48 14.70
C GLY A 196 2.76 -0.63 15.15
N LEU A 197 2.48 -0.50 16.45
CA LEU A 197 1.11 -0.58 16.98
C LEU A 197 0.64 0.74 17.58
N ASP A 198 0.82 1.00 18.87
CA ASP A 198 0.23 2.17 19.54
C ASP A 198 1.24 3.03 20.29
N GLY A 199 2.45 2.54 20.54
CA GLY A 199 3.48 3.25 21.30
C GLY A 199 3.20 3.32 22.79
N ILE A 200 2.18 2.60 23.24
CA ILE A 200 1.53 2.67 24.56
C ILE A 200 1.67 1.32 25.25
N GLU A 201 1.13 0.26 24.64
CA GLU A 201 1.24 -1.12 25.12
C GLU A 201 2.21 -1.92 24.26
N SER A 202 2.39 -1.52 23.01
CA SER A 202 3.28 -2.16 22.04
C SER A 202 4.08 -1.13 21.24
N PRO A 203 5.28 -1.47 20.76
CA PRO A 203 6.10 -0.51 20.01
C PRO A 203 5.39 0.08 18.78
N ALA A 204 5.37 1.40 18.69
CA ALA A 204 5.08 2.13 17.46
C ALA A 204 6.34 2.86 16.96
N ILE A 205 6.19 3.84 16.07
CA ILE A 205 7.33 4.54 15.46
C ILE A 205 7.61 5.83 16.22
N VAL A 206 8.84 5.93 16.72
CA VAL A 206 9.39 7.17 17.29
C VAL A 206 9.79 8.09 16.14
N THR A 207 9.25 9.31 16.11
CA THR A 207 9.49 10.27 15.03
C THR A 207 9.20 11.70 15.48
N THR A 208 9.49 12.68 14.62
CA THR A 208 9.15 14.08 14.81
C THR A 208 7.64 14.31 14.87
N ASP A 209 7.21 15.30 15.61
CA ASP A 209 5.82 15.73 15.74
C ASP A 209 5.71 17.24 15.52
N ARG A 210 4.51 17.80 15.64
CA ARG A 210 4.35 19.26 15.72
C ARG A 210 5.13 19.79 16.92
N SER A 211 5.94 20.83 16.70
CA SER A 211 6.71 21.44 17.78
C SER A 211 5.77 22.08 18.81
N GLY A 212 6.04 21.85 20.10
CA GLY A 212 5.27 22.40 21.21
C GLY A 212 4.16 21.49 21.73
N CYS A 213 3.90 21.56 23.04
CA CYS A 213 2.96 20.66 23.74
C CYS A 213 1.46 20.96 23.57
N LEU A 214 1.07 21.78 22.61
CA LEU A 214 -0.33 22.15 22.39
C LEU A 214 -1.00 21.33 21.28
N LEU A 215 -0.22 20.87 20.31
CA LEU A 215 -0.69 20.24 19.07
C LEU A 215 0.12 18.97 18.81
N GLY A 216 -0.33 18.14 17.86
CA GLY A 216 0.38 16.91 17.52
C GLY A 216 -0.14 15.69 18.27
N TYR A 217 0.55 14.57 18.06
CA TYR A 217 0.32 13.32 18.77
C TYR A 217 0.76 13.42 20.24
N ALA A 218 1.90 14.07 20.49
CA ALA A 218 2.41 14.43 21.80
C ALA A 218 1.86 15.80 22.22
N SER A 219 1.13 15.85 23.33
CA SER A 219 0.62 17.11 23.87
C SER A 219 0.43 17.02 25.37
N SER A 220 0.33 18.17 26.05
CA SER A 220 -0.01 18.22 27.48
C SER A 220 -1.38 17.64 27.79
N SER A 221 -2.25 17.56 26.77
CA SER A 221 -3.59 16.99 26.85
C SER A 221 -3.65 15.51 26.50
N PHE A 222 -2.51 14.89 26.14
CA PHE A 222 -2.44 13.45 25.89
C PHE A 222 -2.97 12.68 27.11
N SER A 223 -3.80 11.66 26.87
CA SER A 223 -4.49 10.94 27.94
C SER A 223 -4.33 9.44 27.77
N SER A 224 -3.20 8.91 28.22
CA SER A 224 -2.99 7.48 28.48
C SER A 224 -2.43 7.27 29.89
N SER A 225 -2.40 6.03 30.39
CA SER A 225 -1.76 5.65 31.66
C SER A 225 -0.71 4.55 31.49
N THR A 226 -0.08 4.48 30.33
CA THR A 226 0.80 3.37 29.90
C THR A 226 2.24 3.82 29.65
N PHE A 227 3.07 2.93 29.08
CA PHE A 227 4.40 3.27 28.59
C PHE A 227 4.31 4.40 27.55
N GLY A 228 5.29 5.30 27.54
CA GLY A 228 5.29 6.47 26.64
C GLY A 228 4.47 7.68 27.11
N ASP A 229 3.57 7.56 28.08
CA ASP A 229 2.70 8.67 28.53
C ASP A 229 3.47 9.92 28.94
N GLY A 230 4.49 9.76 29.79
CA GLY A 230 5.35 10.87 30.19
C GLY A 230 6.07 11.51 28.99
N PHE A 231 6.52 10.71 28.02
CA PHE A 231 7.17 11.25 26.81
C PHE A 231 6.17 12.07 25.97
N GLN A 232 4.95 11.57 25.78
CA GLN A 232 3.89 12.28 25.05
C GLN A 232 3.41 13.56 25.75
N LYS A 233 3.55 13.66 27.08
CA LYS A 233 3.13 14.81 27.90
C LYS A 233 4.22 15.84 28.17
N GLY A 234 5.37 15.73 27.50
CA GLY A 234 6.44 16.70 27.71
C GLY A 234 7.44 16.34 28.83
N ALA A 235 7.59 15.06 29.15
CA ALA A 235 8.57 14.55 30.10
C ALA A 235 9.54 13.56 29.42
N ASN A 236 10.40 12.89 30.22
CA ASN A 236 11.31 11.84 29.75
C ASN A 236 12.19 12.24 28.55
N GLY A 237 12.69 13.47 28.54
CA GLY A 237 13.56 14.00 27.47
C GLY A 237 12.84 14.67 26.30
N ASN A 238 11.50 14.68 26.28
CA ASN A 238 10.70 15.36 25.25
C ASN A 238 10.03 16.64 25.78
N THR A 239 10.76 17.51 26.50
CA THR A 239 10.16 18.63 27.27
C THR A 239 9.38 19.65 26.45
N SER A 240 9.56 19.66 25.13
CA SER A 240 8.84 20.54 24.21
C SER A 240 7.79 19.81 23.36
N CYS A 241 7.56 18.51 23.58
CA CYS A 241 6.65 17.67 22.81
C CYS A 241 6.93 17.64 21.29
N ASN A 242 8.18 17.88 20.88
CA ASN A 242 8.57 17.92 19.48
C ASN A 242 8.63 16.51 18.84
N TYR A 243 8.48 15.45 19.62
CA TYR A 243 8.57 14.07 19.14
C TYR A 243 7.39 13.26 19.66
N THR A 244 7.02 12.23 18.91
CA THR A 244 5.99 11.27 19.29
C THR A 244 6.53 9.86 19.31
N VAL A 245 5.96 9.01 20.16
CA VAL A 245 6.22 7.55 20.18
C VAL A 245 5.04 6.73 19.67
N THR A 246 3.95 7.37 19.23
CA THR A 246 2.68 6.71 18.89
C THR A 246 2.36 6.74 17.39
N PHE A 247 3.28 7.20 16.53
CA PHE A 247 3.03 7.23 15.09
C PHE A 247 3.04 5.80 14.51
N ASN A 248 2.00 5.43 13.78
CA ASN A 248 1.77 4.04 13.37
C ASN A 248 1.13 3.91 11.98
N GLY A 249 0.79 2.67 11.61
CA GLY A 249 0.03 2.38 10.41
C GLY A 249 0.91 2.05 9.22
N THR A 250 0.29 1.67 8.11
CA THR A 250 0.95 1.66 6.79
C THR A 250 1.49 3.06 6.42
N SER A 251 0.89 4.11 7.00
CA SER A 251 1.40 5.50 7.00
C SER A 251 2.83 5.65 7.51
N SER A 252 3.27 4.76 8.41
CA SER A 252 4.65 4.67 8.91
C SER A 252 5.51 3.68 8.13
N ALA A 253 4.90 2.66 7.52
CA ALA A 253 5.62 1.69 6.69
C ALA A 253 6.09 2.32 5.36
N ALA A 254 5.23 3.09 4.68
CA ALA A 254 5.57 3.79 3.45
C ALA A 254 6.84 4.70 3.58
N PRO A 255 6.99 5.57 4.61
CA PRO A 255 8.18 6.39 4.75
C PRO A 255 9.44 5.59 5.09
N ASN A 256 9.33 4.44 5.76
CA ASN A 256 10.46 3.52 5.92
C ASN A 256 10.98 3.04 4.55
N ILE A 257 10.08 2.69 3.63
CA ILE A 257 10.45 2.33 2.25
C ILE A 257 10.99 3.54 1.49
N SER A 258 10.36 4.71 1.59
CA SER A 258 10.84 5.93 0.93
C SER A 258 12.26 6.30 1.35
N GLY A 259 12.59 6.26 2.64
CA GLY A 259 13.96 6.48 3.12
C GLY A 259 14.92 5.37 2.68
N SER A 260 14.48 4.11 2.66
CA SER A 260 15.29 2.99 2.16
C SER A 260 15.65 3.14 0.68
N VAL A 261 14.69 3.58 -0.14
CA VAL A 261 14.92 3.89 -1.56
C VAL A 261 15.86 5.09 -1.70
N ALA A 262 15.74 6.11 -0.85
CA ALA A 262 16.65 7.26 -0.88
C ALA A 262 18.11 6.84 -0.62
N LEU A 263 18.37 5.95 0.35
CA LEU A 263 19.70 5.38 0.58
C LEU A 263 20.23 4.61 -0.65
N LEU A 264 19.35 3.82 -1.28
CA LEU A 264 19.71 3.06 -2.47
C LEU A 264 20.07 3.97 -3.65
N LEU A 265 19.27 5.02 -3.88
CA LEU A 265 19.49 5.99 -4.96
C LEU A 265 20.65 6.95 -4.69
N GLU A 266 20.99 7.21 -3.43
CA GLU A 266 22.21 7.96 -3.07
C GLU A 266 23.46 7.18 -3.51
N ALA A 267 23.50 5.87 -3.25
CA ALA A 267 24.63 5.02 -3.62
C ALA A 267 24.64 4.63 -5.11
N HIS A 268 23.47 4.47 -5.70
CA HIS A 268 23.27 3.97 -7.06
C HIS A 268 22.26 4.84 -7.84
N PRO A 269 22.64 6.08 -8.20
CA PRO A 269 21.75 7.04 -8.86
C PRO A 269 21.33 6.62 -10.27
N GLU A 270 22.02 5.65 -10.87
CA GLU A 270 21.72 5.05 -12.18
C GLU A 270 20.47 4.17 -12.17
N LEU A 271 20.04 3.66 -11.02
CA LEU A 271 18.90 2.74 -10.93
C LEU A 271 17.61 3.41 -11.40
N THR A 272 16.87 2.69 -12.25
CA THR A 272 15.52 3.05 -12.65
C THR A 272 14.49 2.64 -11.60
N TRP A 273 13.26 3.15 -11.70
CA TRP A 273 12.16 2.74 -10.83
C TRP A 273 11.89 1.23 -10.86
N ARG A 274 12.07 0.58 -12.03
CA ARG A 274 11.95 -0.89 -12.19
C ARG A 274 13.09 -1.62 -11.50
N ASP A 275 14.32 -1.11 -11.62
CA ASP A 275 15.49 -1.67 -10.92
C ASP A 275 15.31 -1.62 -9.40
N VAL A 276 14.83 -0.50 -8.87
CA VAL A 276 14.52 -0.35 -7.45
C VAL A 276 13.48 -1.40 -7.04
N LYS A 277 12.35 -1.50 -7.75
CA LYS A 277 11.32 -2.51 -7.49
C LYS A 277 11.89 -3.93 -7.47
N TYR A 278 12.71 -4.29 -8.46
CA TYR A 278 13.37 -5.59 -8.55
C TYR A 278 14.28 -5.87 -7.34
N LEU A 279 15.17 -4.94 -7.00
CA LEU A 279 16.11 -5.09 -5.89
C LEU A 279 15.37 -5.30 -4.57
N LEU A 280 14.32 -4.51 -4.33
CA LEU A 280 13.49 -4.64 -3.14
C LEU A 280 12.80 -6.01 -3.09
N ALA A 281 12.18 -6.46 -4.18
CA ALA A 281 11.51 -7.75 -4.25
C ALA A 281 12.48 -8.93 -4.08
N LYS A 282 13.65 -8.85 -4.71
CA LYS A 282 14.64 -9.94 -4.74
C LYS A 282 15.33 -10.15 -3.39
N THR A 283 15.45 -9.08 -2.60
CA THR A 283 16.23 -9.08 -1.35
C THR A 283 15.35 -9.07 -0.09
N ALA A 284 14.03 -8.98 -0.26
CA ALA A 284 13.07 -8.99 0.83
C ALA A 284 13.22 -10.25 1.72
N LEU A 285 13.10 -10.05 3.02
CA LEU A 285 13.09 -11.13 4.01
C LEU A 285 11.71 -11.75 4.06
N LYS A 286 11.66 -13.08 4.05
CA LYS A 286 10.42 -13.81 4.29
C LYS A 286 9.99 -13.61 5.75
N ALA A 287 8.83 -13.01 5.96
CA ALA A 287 8.27 -12.76 7.28
C ALA A 287 7.68 -14.04 7.90
N THR A 288 7.52 -14.02 9.23
CA THR A 288 6.63 -14.96 9.91
C THR A 288 5.20 -14.52 9.62
N ALA A 289 4.48 -15.31 8.84
CA ALA A 289 3.06 -15.07 8.61
C ALA A 289 2.22 -15.59 9.78
N ASP A 290 1.11 -14.92 10.08
CA ASP A 290 0.07 -15.53 10.90
C ASP A 290 -0.44 -16.79 10.19
N ALA A 291 -0.40 -17.91 10.91
CA ALA A 291 -0.60 -19.24 10.35
C ALA A 291 -2.09 -19.61 10.18
N ASP A 292 -3.03 -18.72 10.51
CA ASP A 292 -4.44 -19.09 10.53
C ASP A 292 -5.07 -19.03 9.13
N GLN A 293 -4.98 -20.17 8.44
CA GLN A 293 -5.67 -20.44 7.19
C GLN A 293 -7.03 -21.14 7.41
N SER A 294 -7.62 -21.05 8.60
CA SER A 294 -8.91 -21.71 8.87
C SER A 294 -10.03 -21.13 8.01
N GLU A 295 -11.04 -21.95 7.73
CA GLU A 295 -12.28 -21.58 7.04
C GLU A 295 -13.06 -20.44 7.76
N ASN A 296 -12.59 -20.01 8.94
CA ASN A 296 -13.28 -19.09 9.85
C ASN A 296 -12.48 -17.82 10.21
N TYR A 297 -11.20 -17.70 9.85
CA TYR A 297 -10.25 -16.85 10.59
C TYR A 297 -10.75 -15.42 10.92
N PHE A 298 -11.37 -14.71 9.97
CA PHE A 298 -11.83 -13.33 10.23
C PHE A 298 -13.23 -13.17 10.79
N TYR A 299 -13.99 -14.27 10.92
CA TYR A 299 -15.32 -14.22 11.49
C TYR A 299 -15.31 -14.21 13.01
N VAL A 300 -14.23 -14.66 13.65
CA VAL A 300 -14.30 -15.08 15.05
C VAL A 300 -13.71 -14.06 16.03
N GLU A 301 -12.70 -13.26 15.64
CA GLU A 301 -12.06 -12.39 16.63
C GLU A 301 -12.99 -11.31 17.17
N ASN A 302 -13.94 -10.80 16.37
CA ASN A 302 -14.81 -9.70 16.79
C ASN A 302 -16.27 -9.78 16.32
N SER A 303 -16.71 -10.84 15.61
CA SER A 303 -18.09 -10.95 15.11
C SER A 303 -18.85 -12.17 15.64
N THR A 304 -19.84 -11.93 16.50
CA THR A 304 -20.81 -12.98 16.87
C THR A 304 -21.87 -13.19 15.79
N THR A 305 -22.21 -12.13 15.03
CA THR A 305 -23.21 -12.16 13.95
C THR A 305 -22.82 -13.09 12.79
N TYR A 306 -21.52 -13.16 12.44
CA TYR A 306 -21.05 -13.97 11.31
C TYR A 306 -20.31 -15.26 11.70
N SER A 307 -20.30 -15.62 12.98
CA SER A 307 -19.64 -16.83 13.51
C SER A 307 -20.03 -18.15 12.80
N ASN A 308 -21.18 -18.20 12.14
CA ASN A 308 -21.68 -19.35 11.37
C ASN A 308 -21.48 -19.25 9.84
N HIS A 309 -20.97 -18.14 9.30
CA HIS A 309 -20.87 -17.90 7.86
C HIS A 309 -19.55 -18.40 7.29
N LYS A 310 -19.33 -19.72 7.33
CA LYS A 310 -18.09 -20.33 6.83
C LYS A 310 -17.99 -20.19 5.32
N SER A 311 -16.77 -20.17 4.81
CA SER A 311 -16.54 -20.43 3.38
C SER A 311 -17.03 -21.84 3.01
N PRO A 312 -17.34 -22.10 1.72
CA PRO A 312 -17.61 -23.45 1.25
C PRO A 312 -16.51 -24.42 1.69
N THR A 313 -16.89 -25.60 2.21
CA THR A 313 -15.94 -26.55 2.81
C THR A 313 -14.81 -26.90 1.86
N GLY A 314 -13.57 -26.81 2.35
CA GLY A 314 -12.36 -27.07 1.56
C GLY A 314 -11.90 -25.90 0.68
N TYR A 315 -12.53 -24.74 0.76
CA TYR A 315 -12.01 -23.51 0.16
C TYR A 315 -10.83 -22.96 0.98
N VAL A 316 -9.75 -22.59 0.29
CA VAL A 316 -8.57 -21.97 0.89
C VAL A 316 -8.57 -20.50 0.49
N TRP A 317 -8.70 -19.60 1.47
CA TRP A 317 -8.86 -18.16 1.23
C TRP A 317 -7.55 -17.40 0.97
N ASP A 318 -6.43 -17.90 1.51
CA ASP A 318 -5.08 -17.40 1.24
C ASP A 318 -4.13 -18.60 1.16
N ASP A 319 -3.25 -18.62 0.16
CA ASP A 319 -2.22 -19.65 0.01
C ASP A 319 -1.07 -19.46 1.01
N GLY A 320 -1.03 -18.32 1.70
CA GLY A 320 0.10 -17.92 2.51
C GLY A 320 1.32 -17.64 1.63
N TRP A 321 2.49 -18.08 2.08
CA TRP A 321 3.73 -17.89 1.33
C TRP A 321 3.83 -18.83 0.12
N VAL A 322 3.83 -18.26 -1.08
CA VAL A 322 4.02 -18.99 -2.34
C VAL A 322 5.33 -18.58 -3.00
N VAL A 323 6.02 -19.55 -3.58
CA VAL A 323 7.13 -19.29 -4.51
C VAL A 323 6.58 -19.43 -5.93
N ASN A 324 6.72 -18.36 -6.70
CA ASN A 324 6.34 -18.30 -8.09
C ASN A 324 7.39 -18.99 -8.97
N ASP A 325 7.12 -19.20 -10.25
CA ASP A 325 8.00 -19.99 -11.13
C ASP A 325 9.31 -19.27 -11.49
N ALA A 326 9.36 -17.95 -11.28
CA ALA A 326 10.58 -17.15 -11.37
C ALA A 326 11.40 -17.12 -10.06
N GLY A 327 10.94 -17.82 -9.02
CA GLY A 327 11.64 -17.94 -7.74
C GLY A 327 11.44 -16.76 -6.79
N PHE A 328 10.40 -15.95 -6.97
CA PHE A 328 10.02 -14.90 -6.03
C PHE A 328 9.04 -15.46 -4.97
N ASN A 329 9.31 -15.16 -3.70
CA ASN A 329 8.37 -15.40 -2.62
C ASN A 329 7.29 -14.32 -2.63
N PHE A 330 6.04 -14.68 -2.40
CA PHE A 330 4.95 -13.73 -2.30
C PHE A 330 3.91 -14.17 -1.27
N ASN A 331 3.31 -13.21 -0.57
CA ASN A 331 2.23 -13.42 0.40
C ASN A 331 1.32 -12.17 0.44
N ASP A 332 0.00 -12.36 0.50
CA ASP A 332 -0.97 -11.25 0.45
C ASP A 332 -0.96 -10.36 1.72
N LEU A 333 -0.22 -10.72 2.78
CA LEU A 333 0.01 -9.90 3.98
C LEU A 333 1.35 -9.14 3.95
N PHE A 334 2.30 -9.54 3.09
CA PHE A 334 3.67 -9.01 3.08
C PHE A 334 4.21 -8.59 1.71
N GLY A 335 3.45 -8.81 0.62
CA GLY A 335 4.00 -8.73 -0.74
C GLY A 335 5.17 -9.70 -0.91
N PHE A 336 6.29 -9.23 -1.44
CA PHE A 336 7.53 -10.02 -1.55
C PHE A 336 8.22 -10.29 -0.20
N GLY A 337 7.86 -9.56 0.87
CA GLY A 337 8.43 -9.72 2.21
C GLY A 337 8.74 -8.41 2.91
N ILE A 338 9.60 -8.50 3.92
CA ILE A 338 10.04 -7.35 4.72
C ILE A 338 11.27 -6.73 4.06
N ILE A 339 11.30 -5.40 3.97
CA ILE A 339 12.45 -4.64 3.48
C ILE A 339 13.78 -5.07 4.11
N ASN A 340 14.80 -5.25 3.26
CA ASN A 340 16.19 -5.48 3.69
C ASN A 340 17.14 -4.59 2.89
N VAL A 341 17.42 -3.41 3.45
CA VAL A 341 18.23 -2.39 2.80
C VAL A 341 19.66 -2.87 2.58
N ASP A 342 20.26 -3.57 3.55
CA ASP A 342 21.64 -4.07 3.45
C ASP A 342 21.81 -5.07 2.31
N ALA A 343 20.84 -5.99 2.16
CA ALA A 343 20.85 -6.95 1.06
C ALA A 343 20.61 -6.27 -0.29
N ALA A 344 19.68 -5.31 -0.36
CA ALA A 344 19.45 -4.52 -1.58
C ALA A 344 20.70 -3.75 -2.01
N MET A 345 21.35 -3.06 -1.08
CA MET A 345 22.61 -2.34 -1.29
C MET A 345 23.76 -3.27 -1.70
N THR A 346 23.82 -4.46 -1.10
CA THR A 346 24.84 -5.46 -1.46
C THR A 346 24.64 -5.97 -2.88
N LEU A 347 23.40 -6.28 -3.27
CA LEU A 347 23.08 -6.72 -4.62
C LEU A 347 23.34 -5.62 -5.65
N ALA A 348 23.00 -4.36 -5.32
CA ALA A 348 23.15 -3.21 -6.21
C ALA A 348 24.60 -3.00 -6.68
N LYS A 349 25.61 -3.30 -5.84
CA LYS A 349 27.05 -3.18 -6.19
C LYS A 349 27.47 -3.96 -7.42
N THR A 350 26.83 -5.09 -7.68
CA THR A 350 27.12 -5.98 -8.81
C THR A 350 25.96 -6.08 -9.80
N TYR A 351 24.87 -5.36 -9.54
CA TYR A 351 23.67 -5.41 -10.35
C TYR A 351 23.88 -4.65 -11.66
N THR A 352 23.44 -5.27 -12.75
CA THR A 352 23.24 -4.59 -14.04
C THR A 352 21.76 -4.73 -14.36
N THR A 353 21.16 -3.67 -14.92
CA THR A 353 19.72 -3.69 -15.20
C THR A 353 19.33 -4.91 -16.01
N LEU A 354 18.30 -5.61 -15.53
CA LEU A 354 17.67 -6.71 -16.26
C LEU A 354 16.62 -6.21 -17.26
N PHE A 355 16.31 -4.91 -17.19
CA PHE A 355 15.28 -4.25 -17.97
C PHE A 355 15.90 -3.62 -19.21
N THR A 356 15.67 -4.27 -20.36
CA THR A 356 16.31 -3.92 -21.63
C THR A 356 15.38 -3.20 -22.60
N GLY A 357 14.07 -3.26 -22.35
CA GLY A 357 13.03 -2.61 -23.13
C GLY A 357 12.22 -1.62 -22.31
N LEU A 358 11.31 -0.93 -23.01
CA LEU A 358 10.25 -0.17 -22.35
C LEU A 358 9.21 -1.14 -21.79
N LEU A 359 8.56 -0.73 -20.70
CA LEU A 359 7.42 -1.46 -20.16
C LEU A 359 6.30 -1.50 -21.22
N GLN A 360 5.91 -2.69 -21.64
CA GLN A 360 4.79 -2.92 -22.53
C GLN A 360 3.51 -3.12 -21.72
N GLU A 361 2.39 -2.68 -22.28
CA GLU A 361 1.05 -2.93 -21.76
C GLU A 361 0.27 -3.72 -22.82
N LYS A 362 -0.16 -4.94 -22.49
CA LYS A 362 -0.89 -5.84 -23.39
C LYS A 362 -2.22 -6.26 -22.77
N GLN A 363 -3.29 -5.97 -23.49
CA GLN A 363 -4.65 -6.23 -23.05
C GLN A 363 -5.28 -7.38 -23.83
N TYR A 364 -5.95 -8.26 -23.09
CA TYR A 364 -6.73 -9.38 -23.59
C TYR A 364 -8.09 -9.37 -22.90
N SER A 365 -9.11 -9.94 -23.52
CA SER A 365 -10.48 -9.75 -23.01
C SER A 365 -11.38 -10.93 -23.35
N SER A 366 -12.32 -11.18 -22.45
CA SER A 366 -13.44 -12.09 -22.66
C SER A 366 -14.72 -11.35 -22.27
N THR A 367 -15.59 -11.10 -23.25
CA THR A 367 -16.75 -10.21 -23.12
C THR A 367 -18.02 -10.87 -23.63
N GLY A 368 -19.19 -10.39 -23.19
CA GLY A 368 -20.47 -10.97 -23.62
C GLY A 368 -20.72 -12.35 -23.00
N LEU A 369 -20.08 -12.61 -21.86
CA LEU A 369 -20.27 -13.82 -21.09
C LEU A 369 -21.65 -13.81 -20.43
N SER A 370 -22.18 -15.01 -20.21
CA SER A 370 -23.39 -15.25 -19.41
C SER A 370 -23.14 -16.47 -18.52
N LEU A 371 -22.02 -16.42 -17.79
CA LEU A 371 -21.54 -17.52 -16.98
C LEU A 371 -22.13 -17.39 -15.57
N ALA A 372 -23.09 -18.24 -15.25
CA ALA A 372 -23.71 -18.29 -13.92
C ALA A 372 -22.66 -18.65 -12.87
N ILE A 373 -22.63 -17.88 -11.77
CA ILE A 373 -21.79 -18.16 -10.60
C ILE A 373 -22.58 -19.15 -9.73
N PRO A 374 -22.09 -20.38 -9.52
CA PRO A 374 -22.75 -21.34 -8.63
C PRO A 374 -22.78 -20.81 -7.19
N ASP A 375 -23.94 -20.93 -6.55
CA ASP A 375 -24.20 -20.51 -5.19
C ASP A 375 -23.42 -21.40 -4.19
N TYR A 376 -22.68 -20.78 -3.27
CA TYR A 376 -21.93 -21.44 -2.19
C TYR A 376 -21.08 -22.65 -2.64
N ASP A 377 -20.37 -22.53 -3.77
CA ASP A 377 -19.55 -23.60 -4.34
C ASP A 377 -18.07 -23.22 -4.41
N LYS A 378 -17.21 -23.98 -3.74
CA LYS A 378 -15.74 -23.78 -3.71
C LYS A 378 -15.08 -23.75 -5.10
N ASP A 379 -15.66 -24.41 -6.09
CA ASP A 379 -15.10 -24.51 -7.43
C ASP A 379 -15.52 -23.32 -8.30
N GLY A 380 -16.64 -22.68 -7.95
CA GLY A 380 -17.12 -21.46 -8.57
C GLY A 380 -17.33 -21.58 -10.08
N VAL A 381 -17.25 -20.45 -10.77
CA VAL A 381 -17.25 -20.39 -12.24
C VAL A 381 -15.90 -19.96 -12.77
N THR A 382 -15.53 -20.46 -13.95
CA THR A 382 -14.25 -20.13 -14.59
C THR A 382 -14.42 -19.73 -16.04
N ASP A 383 -13.55 -18.84 -16.50
CA ASP A 383 -13.36 -18.50 -17.91
C ASP A 383 -11.86 -18.39 -18.20
N THR A 384 -11.45 -18.56 -19.46
CA THR A 384 -10.02 -18.63 -19.83
C THR A 384 -9.71 -17.72 -21.01
N ILE A 385 -8.64 -16.94 -20.87
CA ILE A 385 -8.04 -16.14 -21.93
C ILE A 385 -6.71 -16.79 -22.32
N ASN A 386 -6.49 -17.00 -23.63
CA ASN A 386 -5.19 -17.38 -24.15
C ASN A 386 -4.36 -16.12 -24.44
N VAL A 387 -3.16 -16.06 -23.87
CA VAL A 387 -2.19 -15.00 -24.08
C VAL A 387 -1.09 -15.53 -25.02
N PRO A 388 -0.97 -15.00 -26.25
CA PRO A 388 0.03 -15.45 -27.21
C PRO A 388 1.39 -14.75 -27.05
N ASP A 389 1.42 -13.57 -26.41
CA ASP A 389 2.67 -12.84 -26.17
C ASP A 389 3.44 -13.46 -24.99
N ASN A 390 4.77 -13.50 -25.11
CA ASN A 390 5.67 -14.02 -24.09
C ASN A 390 6.46 -12.87 -23.44
N LEU A 391 5.77 -12.07 -22.64
CA LEU A 391 6.37 -11.03 -21.82
C LEU A 391 6.87 -11.62 -20.50
N ARG A 392 7.96 -11.07 -19.97
CA ARG A 392 8.34 -11.24 -18.58
C ARG A 392 7.50 -10.30 -17.72
N ILE A 393 6.61 -10.88 -16.93
CA ILE A 393 5.57 -10.14 -16.18
C ILE A 393 6.20 -9.25 -15.11
N GLU A 394 5.69 -8.03 -14.98
CA GLU A 394 6.00 -7.12 -13.87
C GLU A 394 4.78 -6.81 -12.99
N ALA A 395 3.59 -6.79 -13.59
CA ALA A 395 2.32 -6.76 -12.87
C ALA A 395 1.19 -7.21 -13.81
N ILE A 396 0.07 -7.64 -13.22
CA ILE A 396 -1.15 -7.94 -13.96
C ILE A 396 -2.30 -7.17 -13.33
N GLN A 397 -3.05 -6.43 -14.15
CA GLN A 397 -4.36 -5.90 -13.79
C GLN A 397 -5.46 -6.81 -14.34
N ILE A 398 -6.50 -7.03 -13.53
CA ILE A 398 -7.73 -7.71 -13.93
C ILE A 398 -8.88 -6.74 -13.78
N GLN A 399 -9.58 -6.48 -14.88
CA GLN A 399 -10.85 -5.75 -14.85
C GLN A 399 -12.01 -6.75 -14.93
N VAL A 400 -13.01 -6.63 -14.07
CA VAL A 400 -14.18 -7.52 -14.06
C VAL A 400 -15.49 -6.76 -14.16
N SER A 401 -16.47 -7.38 -14.82
CA SER A 401 -17.88 -7.02 -14.74
C SER A 401 -18.68 -8.24 -14.29
N ILE A 402 -19.37 -8.11 -13.15
CA ILE A 402 -20.09 -9.19 -12.49
C ILE A 402 -21.44 -8.64 -12.02
N THR A 403 -22.53 -9.32 -12.36
CA THR A 403 -23.82 -9.04 -11.73
C THR A 403 -23.99 -9.91 -10.49
N HIS A 404 -24.22 -9.30 -9.33
CA HIS A 404 -24.47 -10.01 -8.07
C HIS A 404 -25.18 -9.06 -7.09
N ALA A 405 -26.09 -9.57 -6.27
CA ALA A 405 -26.79 -8.73 -5.30
C ALA A 405 -25.87 -8.18 -4.20
N ASN A 406 -24.83 -8.94 -3.83
CA ASN A 406 -23.85 -8.59 -2.79
C ASN A 406 -22.43 -9.06 -3.16
N VAL A 407 -21.60 -8.21 -3.77
CA VAL A 407 -20.23 -8.59 -4.16
C VAL A 407 -19.28 -8.83 -2.99
N GLY A 408 -19.67 -8.41 -1.78
CA GLY A 408 -18.98 -8.77 -0.54
C GLY A 408 -18.89 -10.28 -0.31
N GLU A 409 -19.70 -11.08 -1.00
CA GLU A 409 -19.75 -12.55 -0.86
C GLU A 409 -18.78 -13.26 -1.82
N LEU A 410 -18.30 -12.55 -2.84
CA LEU A 410 -17.53 -13.15 -3.93
C LEU A 410 -16.02 -13.12 -3.64
N ALA A 411 -15.34 -14.23 -3.94
CA ALA A 411 -13.90 -14.22 -4.20
C ALA A 411 -13.64 -14.08 -5.70
N ILE A 412 -12.57 -13.35 -6.04
CA ILE A 412 -12.06 -13.18 -7.39
C ILE A 412 -10.61 -13.64 -7.41
N GLU A 413 -10.30 -14.58 -8.28
CA GLU A 413 -8.98 -15.19 -8.35
C GLU A 413 -8.47 -15.26 -9.79
N LEU A 414 -7.15 -15.16 -9.94
CA LEU A 414 -6.45 -15.38 -11.19
C LEU A 414 -5.55 -16.62 -11.06
N VAL A 415 -5.58 -17.49 -12.06
CA VAL A 415 -4.73 -18.67 -12.15
C VAL A 415 -3.84 -18.57 -13.39
N SER A 416 -2.53 -18.69 -13.18
CA SER A 416 -1.53 -18.63 -14.25
C SER A 416 -1.49 -19.91 -15.10
N PRO A 417 -0.85 -19.88 -16.28
CA PRO A 417 -0.67 -21.06 -17.14
C PRO A 417 -0.03 -22.26 -16.44
N ASN A 418 0.77 -22.00 -15.40
CA ASN A 418 1.45 -23.03 -14.59
C ASN A 418 0.69 -23.38 -13.30
N ASN A 419 -0.59 -23.05 -13.21
CA ASN A 419 -1.49 -23.34 -12.08
C ASN A 419 -1.11 -22.64 -10.77
N LYS A 420 -0.41 -21.51 -10.82
CA LYS A 420 -0.23 -20.65 -9.64
C LYS A 420 -1.47 -19.77 -9.49
N ARG A 421 -2.01 -19.69 -8.27
CA ARG A 421 -3.22 -18.92 -7.96
C ARG A 421 -2.85 -17.59 -7.30
N SER A 422 -3.57 -16.52 -7.62
CA SER A 422 -3.57 -15.24 -6.90
C SER A 422 -4.99 -14.91 -6.49
N VAL A 423 -5.22 -14.62 -5.21
CA VAL A 423 -6.50 -14.11 -4.72
C VAL A 423 -6.48 -12.59 -4.87
N LEU A 424 -7.34 -12.06 -5.73
CA LEU A 424 -7.42 -10.61 -6.00
C LEU A 424 -8.32 -9.94 -4.98
N VAL A 425 -9.46 -10.60 -4.73
CA VAL A 425 -10.45 -10.23 -3.73
C VAL A 425 -10.84 -11.50 -2.99
N PRO A 426 -10.71 -11.55 -1.66
CA PRO A 426 -11.22 -12.67 -0.88
C PRO A 426 -12.74 -12.60 -0.80
N MET A 427 -13.39 -13.77 -0.67
CA MET A 427 -14.81 -13.81 -0.32
C MET A 427 -15.02 -13.20 1.07
N ASN A 428 -16.26 -12.83 1.37
CA ASN A 428 -16.63 -12.26 2.66
C ASN A 428 -15.85 -10.98 2.98
N ASN A 429 -15.54 -10.22 1.94
CA ASN A 429 -14.86 -8.95 2.03
C ASN A 429 -15.81 -7.84 2.51
N SER A 430 -15.25 -6.66 2.72
CA SER A 430 -15.91 -5.49 3.28
C SER A 430 -16.90 -4.78 2.35
N LEU A 431 -17.01 -5.15 1.07
CA LEU A 431 -18.01 -4.61 0.14
C LEU A 431 -19.39 -5.23 0.36
N ASP A 432 -19.79 -5.37 1.62
CA ASP A 432 -21.05 -5.99 2.03
C ASP A 432 -22.25 -5.12 1.64
N GLY A 433 -23.25 -5.73 1.02
CA GLY A 433 -24.42 -5.04 0.49
C GLY A 433 -24.17 -4.22 -0.78
N VAL A 434 -22.95 -4.27 -1.36
CA VAL A 434 -22.66 -3.61 -2.63
C VAL A 434 -23.13 -4.50 -3.78
N SER A 435 -23.97 -3.98 -4.67
CA SER A 435 -24.40 -4.73 -5.84
C SER A 435 -23.48 -4.51 -7.03
N ASN A 436 -23.15 -5.62 -7.70
CA ASN A 436 -22.36 -5.69 -8.93
C ASN A 436 -20.92 -5.17 -8.84
N TYR A 437 -20.05 -5.74 -9.67
CA TYR A 437 -18.84 -5.07 -10.10
C TYR A 437 -19.07 -4.54 -11.52
N THR A 438 -18.79 -3.25 -11.74
CA THR A 438 -18.89 -2.61 -13.06
C THR A 438 -17.51 -2.13 -13.47
N SER A 439 -16.82 -2.90 -14.32
CA SER A 439 -15.44 -2.61 -14.75
C SER A 439 -14.47 -2.35 -13.60
N ALA A 440 -14.60 -3.10 -12.50
CA ALA A 440 -13.72 -2.97 -11.33
C ALA A 440 -12.34 -3.55 -11.66
N VAL A 441 -11.28 -2.81 -11.35
CA VAL A 441 -9.89 -3.14 -11.66
C VAL A 441 -9.16 -3.52 -10.39
N PHE A 442 -8.50 -4.68 -10.40
CA PHE A 442 -7.63 -5.18 -9.34
C PHE A 442 -6.24 -5.46 -9.90
N LEU A 443 -5.22 -5.50 -9.04
CA LEU A 443 -3.84 -5.78 -9.43
C LEU A 443 -3.25 -6.95 -8.65
N THR A 444 -2.36 -7.71 -9.30
CA THR A 444 -1.52 -8.72 -8.65
C THR A 444 -0.05 -8.61 -9.08
N ASN A 445 0.84 -8.72 -8.10
CA ASN A 445 2.29 -8.83 -8.28
C ASN A 445 2.80 -10.27 -8.13
N LYS A 446 1.93 -11.25 -7.82
CA LYS A 446 2.33 -12.63 -7.47
C LYS A 446 3.10 -13.35 -8.59
N PHE A 447 2.83 -13.00 -9.84
CA PHE A 447 3.42 -13.62 -11.02
C PHE A 447 4.67 -12.88 -11.54
N TYR A 448 5.29 -12.03 -10.70
CA TYR A 448 6.46 -11.23 -11.08
C TYR A 448 7.60 -12.10 -11.66
N PHE A 449 8.10 -11.68 -12.81
CA PHE A 449 9.13 -12.31 -13.62
C PHE A 449 8.75 -13.67 -14.25
N GLU A 450 7.52 -14.16 -14.09
CA GLU A 450 7.04 -15.31 -14.86
C GLU A 450 6.79 -14.93 -16.33
N SER A 451 6.65 -15.95 -17.19
CA SER A 451 6.22 -15.77 -18.58
C SER A 451 4.70 -15.54 -18.64
N SER A 452 4.26 -14.60 -19.48
CA SER A 452 2.83 -14.39 -19.75
C SER A 452 2.20 -15.42 -20.70
N LEU A 453 3.01 -16.23 -21.38
CA LEU A 453 2.54 -17.10 -22.46
C LEU A 453 1.62 -18.21 -21.93
N GLY A 454 0.43 -18.34 -22.52
CA GLY A 454 -0.47 -19.47 -22.31
C GLY A 454 -1.84 -19.09 -21.77
N ASN A 455 -2.49 -20.05 -21.12
CA ASN A 455 -3.87 -19.92 -20.69
C ASN A 455 -3.96 -19.34 -19.28
N TRP A 456 -4.54 -18.16 -19.17
CA TRP A 456 -4.87 -17.51 -17.90
C TRP A 456 -6.35 -17.73 -17.59
N LYS A 457 -6.65 -18.14 -16.36
CA LYS A 457 -8.01 -18.47 -15.94
C LYS A 457 -8.46 -17.56 -14.81
N ILE A 458 -9.61 -16.94 -14.98
CA ILE A 458 -10.32 -16.28 -13.87
C ILE A 458 -11.21 -17.31 -13.17
N ARG A 459 -11.30 -17.24 -11.84
CA ARG A 459 -12.26 -18.00 -11.05
C ARG A 459 -13.03 -17.06 -10.12
N ILE A 460 -14.36 -17.15 -10.17
CA ILE A 460 -15.27 -16.40 -9.30
C ILE A 460 -16.00 -17.41 -8.41
N VAL A 461 -15.87 -17.25 -7.10
CA VAL A 461 -16.42 -18.17 -6.10
C VAL A 461 -17.42 -17.41 -5.26
N ASP A 462 -18.62 -17.95 -5.08
CA ASP A 462 -19.58 -17.42 -4.12
C ASP A 462 -19.37 -18.05 -2.74
N GLY A 463 -19.12 -17.20 -1.75
CA GLY A 463 -18.86 -17.60 -0.38
C GLY A 463 -20.12 -17.74 0.48
N ARG A 464 -21.33 -17.42 -0.02
CA ARG A 464 -22.57 -17.44 0.79
C ARG A 464 -23.77 -17.96 0.02
N THR A 465 -24.66 -18.66 0.71
CA THR A 465 -25.92 -19.14 0.15
C THR A 465 -26.92 -18.01 -0.09
N GLY A 466 -27.63 -18.04 -1.21
CA GLY A 466 -28.90 -17.34 -1.43
C GLY A 466 -28.86 -16.24 -2.47
N ASN A 467 -27.78 -15.44 -2.52
CA ASN A 467 -27.55 -14.56 -3.65
C ASN A 467 -26.92 -15.37 -4.78
N THR A 468 -27.17 -14.97 -6.02
CA THR A 468 -26.53 -15.58 -7.19
C THR A 468 -26.12 -14.49 -8.16
N GLY A 469 -25.22 -14.83 -9.07
CA GLY A 469 -24.69 -13.87 -10.02
C GLY A 469 -24.24 -14.43 -11.33
N THR A 470 -23.65 -13.55 -12.14
CA THR A 470 -23.18 -13.88 -13.48
C THR A 470 -21.92 -13.09 -13.77
N LEU A 471 -20.87 -13.78 -14.22
CA LEU A 471 -19.70 -13.16 -14.82
C LEU A 471 -20.06 -12.75 -16.25
N THR A 472 -19.97 -11.45 -16.56
CA THR A 472 -20.40 -10.89 -17.85
C THR A 472 -19.23 -10.45 -18.72
N ALA A 473 -18.12 -10.03 -18.11
CA ALA A 473 -16.87 -9.76 -18.82
C ALA A 473 -15.68 -9.76 -17.85
N TRP A 474 -14.50 -10.03 -18.39
CA TRP A 474 -13.24 -9.69 -17.74
C TRP A 474 -12.14 -9.37 -18.75
N HIS A 475 -11.20 -8.54 -18.32
CA HIS A 475 -10.04 -8.11 -19.09
C HIS A 475 -8.77 -8.42 -18.31
N LEU A 476 -7.78 -8.95 -19.01
CA LEU A 476 -6.45 -9.25 -18.52
C LEU A 476 -5.48 -8.24 -19.13
N ASN A 477 -4.90 -7.37 -18.30
CA ASN A 477 -3.92 -6.39 -18.72
C ASN A 477 -2.56 -6.72 -18.10
N ILE A 478 -1.59 -7.08 -18.94
CA ILE A 478 -0.26 -7.53 -18.53
C ILE A 478 0.74 -6.42 -18.79
N PHE A 479 1.51 -6.07 -17.75
CA PHE A 479 2.63 -5.16 -17.83
C PHE A 479 3.93 -5.95 -17.73
N GLY A 480 4.86 -5.73 -18.66
CA GLY A 480 6.13 -6.45 -18.70
C GLY A 480 6.95 -6.11 -19.94
N GLU A 481 8.04 -6.83 -20.18
CA GLU A 481 8.86 -6.68 -21.40
C GLU A 481 9.19 -7.99 -22.11
#